data_AF-A0A1H3ZVJ6-F1
#
_entry.id   AF-A0A1H3ZVJ6-F1
#
_cell.length_a   1.000
_cell.length_b   1.000
_cell.length_c   1.000
_cell.angle_alpha   90.00
_cell.angle_beta   90.00
_cell.angle_gamma   90.00
#
_symmetry.space_group_name_H-M   'P 1'
#
loop_
_entity.id
_entity.type
_entity.pdbx_description
1 polymer ?
#
loop_
_entity_poly.entity_id
_entity_poly.type
_entity_poly.pdbx_seq_one_letter_code
_entity_poly.pdbx_strand_id
1 'polypeptide(L)'
;MKKKVLVLILTAALLAMVGCGNQGNTQSENGTDATEQKVDKTKVEEASTDTKAEETADAEEEKTPAEDPDDIDVESEFLNDGTGIAPDIDISGCDTFTQIVDRKLEPGMGYANAKIGDEDVLLVASGCYDWGGGQMVAIDATIFRYDKDGAIEEVAKVTCGGTAYPLTLNNDILYCGANHWMVKDTIKDGKLSMVEQVNVEYGEGEATYYYTEAGLEPIVCEDDSEFNQLYTELEDATVIEFSVVGDV
;
A
#
# COMPACT_ATOMS: atom_id res chain seq x y z
N MET A 1 36.24 30.50 -11.88
CA MET A 1 37.24 30.72 -10.82
C MET A 1 36.75 30.08 -9.53
N LYS A 2 37.63 29.27 -8.93
CA LYS A 2 37.68 28.66 -7.58
C LYS A 2 36.54 28.94 -6.57
N LYS A 3 35.81 27.86 -6.27
CA LYS A 3 35.36 27.29 -4.97
C LYS A 3 35.29 28.22 -3.74
N LYS A 4 34.20 28.12 -2.96
CA LYS A 4 34.25 27.78 -1.53
C LYS A 4 33.01 26.99 -1.08
N VAL A 5 33.28 25.76 -0.67
CA VAL A 5 32.43 24.87 0.13
C VAL A 5 32.53 25.34 1.59
N LEU A 6 31.40 25.38 2.32
CA LEU A 6 31.40 25.52 3.77
C LEU A 6 30.60 24.34 4.36
N VAL A 7 31.34 23.32 4.81
CA VAL A 7 30.86 22.20 5.62
C VAL A 7 30.96 22.64 7.08
N LEU A 8 29.87 22.52 7.83
CA LEU A 8 29.85 22.77 9.27
C LEU A 8 29.42 21.48 9.97
N ILE A 9 30.42 20.70 10.39
CA ILE A 9 30.30 19.54 11.25
C ILE A 9 30.17 20.07 12.68
N LEU A 10 29.12 19.68 13.39
CA LEU A 10 29.04 19.83 14.84
C LEU A 10 28.70 18.47 15.46
N THR A 11 29.75 17.81 15.92
CA THR A 11 29.73 16.62 16.76
C THR A 11 29.60 17.03 18.23
N ALA A 12 28.60 16.48 18.92
CA ALA A 12 28.58 16.27 20.38
C ALA A 12 27.35 15.41 20.71
N ALA A 13 27.32 14.52 21.68
CA ALA A 13 28.29 13.74 22.43
C ALA A 13 27.42 12.72 23.19
N LEU A 14 27.87 11.47 23.27
CA LEU A 14 27.20 10.40 24.03
C LEU A 14 27.00 10.76 25.50
N LEU A 15 25.88 10.31 26.06
CA LEU A 15 25.79 9.90 27.47
C LEU A 15 24.81 8.72 27.58
N ALA A 16 25.38 7.54 27.83
CA ALA A 16 24.68 6.33 28.20
C ALA A 16 24.18 6.44 29.65
N MET A 17 22.99 5.92 29.92
CA MET A 17 22.68 5.34 31.23
C MET A 17 22.04 3.97 31.06
N VAL A 18 22.80 2.98 31.52
CA VAL A 18 22.43 1.59 31.76
C VAL A 18 21.49 1.55 32.96
N GLY A 19 20.34 0.91 32.80
CA GLY A 19 19.41 0.58 33.88
C GLY A 19 19.02 -0.90 33.81
N CYS A 20 19.85 -1.77 34.39
CA CYS A 20 19.48 -3.15 34.74
C CYS A 20 19.11 -3.20 36.22
N GLY A 21 17.92 -3.70 36.54
CA GLY A 21 17.51 -4.19 37.86
C GLY A 21 16.42 -5.24 37.65
N ASN A 22 16.76 -6.53 37.61
CA ASN A 22 17.03 -7.47 38.71
C ASN A 22 15.77 -8.01 39.43
N GLN A 23 15.37 -9.19 38.97
CA GLN A 23 14.87 -10.39 39.67
C GLN A 23 13.96 -10.25 40.91
N GLY A 24 12.73 -10.75 40.75
CA GLY A 24 11.94 -11.41 41.79
C GLY A 24 11.59 -12.83 41.34
N ASN A 25 12.17 -13.82 42.00
CA ASN A 25 11.93 -15.25 41.85
C ASN A 25 10.84 -15.70 42.84
N THR A 26 9.84 -16.47 42.41
CA THR A 26 9.18 -17.47 43.29
C THR A 26 8.59 -18.62 42.47
N GLN A 27 8.98 -19.83 42.85
CA GLN A 27 8.58 -21.14 42.33
C GLN A 27 7.19 -21.61 42.79
N SER A 28 6.60 -22.53 42.02
CA SER A 28 6.02 -23.83 42.46
C SER A 28 5.69 -24.63 41.17
N GLU A 29 6.40 -25.72 40.81
CA GLU A 29 6.11 -27.16 41.10
C GLU A 29 4.64 -27.54 40.83
N ASN A 30 4.22 -28.59 40.09
CA ASN A 30 4.74 -29.84 39.50
C ASN A 30 3.77 -30.18 38.32
N GLY A 31 4.00 -31.05 37.33
CA GLY A 31 5.05 -32.01 37.01
C GLY A 31 4.56 -32.96 35.89
N THR A 32 5.50 -33.72 35.30
CA THR A 32 5.33 -34.98 34.51
C THR A 32 4.46 -34.92 33.24
N ASP A 33 4.83 -35.47 32.09
CA ASP A 33 5.65 -36.66 31.84
C ASP A 33 6.25 -36.61 30.42
N ALA A 34 7.37 -37.30 30.26
CA ALA A 34 8.16 -37.37 29.05
C ALA A 34 7.57 -38.35 28.03
N THR A 35 7.70 -38.06 26.74
CA THR A 35 8.07 -39.10 25.77
C THR A 35 8.82 -38.48 24.60
N GLU A 36 10.14 -38.70 24.61
CA GLU A 36 11.00 -38.58 23.44
C GLU A 36 10.61 -39.65 22.42
N GLN A 37 10.42 -39.28 21.16
CA GLN A 37 10.58 -40.23 20.07
C GLN A 37 11.48 -39.62 18.99
N LYS A 38 12.68 -40.18 18.93
CA LYS A 38 13.77 -39.91 18.01
C LYS A 38 13.72 -40.98 16.91
N VAL A 39 13.41 -40.60 15.68
CA VAL A 39 13.49 -41.43 14.46
C VAL A 39 13.64 -40.46 13.28
N ASP A 40 14.39 -40.69 12.23
CA ASP A 40 15.69 -41.33 12.00
C ASP A 40 16.12 -40.69 10.68
N LYS A 41 17.37 -40.22 10.61
CA LYS A 41 17.89 -39.55 9.42
C LYS A 41 18.23 -40.61 8.39
N THR A 42 17.38 -40.78 7.37
CA THR A 42 17.79 -41.50 6.16
C THR A 42 18.29 -40.51 5.12
N LYS A 43 19.61 -40.55 4.98
CA LYS A 43 20.42 -40.01 3.90
C LYS A 43 20.10 -40.79 2.61
N VAL A 44 19.73 -40.09 1.54
CA VAL A 44 19.92 -40.57 0.16
C VAL A 44 20.70 -39.49 -0.58
N GLU A 45 21.97 -39.79 -0.84
CA GLU A 45 22.81 -39.15 -1.84
C GLU A 45 22.68 -39.93 -3.15
N GLU A 46 23.13 -39.26 -4.24
CA GLU A 46 23.33 -39.71 -5.62
C GLU A 46 22.12 -39.49 -6.56
N ALA A 47 22.26 -38.91 -7.75
CA ALA A 47 23.43 -38.49 -8.50
C ALA A 47 23.05 -37.41 -9.53
N SER A 48 24.05 -36.60 -9.84
CA SER A 48 24.15 -35.62 -10.91
C SER A 48 23.85 -36.19 -12.30
N THR A 49 23.22 -35.38 -13.15
CA THR A 49 23.55 -35.33 -14.58
C THR A 49 23.41 -33.91 -15.10
N ASP A 50 24.57 -33.32 -15.41
CA ASP A 50 24.74 -32.28 -16.43
C ASP A 50 23.96 -32.64 -17.70
N THR A 51 23.22 -31.68 -18.25
CA THR A 51 23.12 -31.47 -19.70
C THR A 51 22.67 -30.04 -19.98
N LYS A 52 23.67 -29.22 -20.34
CA LYS A 52 23.75 -28.39 -21.55
C LYS A 52 22.56 -27.48 -21.90
N ALA A 53 22.88 -26.19 -21.84
CA ALA A 53 22.22 -25.08 -22.50
C ALA A 53 21.65 -25.42 -23.88
N GLU A 54 20.39 -25.04 -24.08
CA GLU A 54 19.88 -24.63 -25.37
C GLU A 54 19.13 -23.31 -25.18
N GLU A 55 19.73 -22.30 -25.78
CA GLU A 55 19.27 -20.94 -25.99
C GLU A 55 18.07 -20.98 -26.94
N THR A 56 16.89 -20.52 -26.49
CA THR A 56 15.80 -20.14 -27.40
C THR A 56 15.03 -18.95 -26.86
N ALA A 57 15.35 -17.81 -27.47
CA ALA A 57 14.49 -16.68 -27.80
C ALA A 57 13.77 -15.95 -26.66
N ASP A 58 14.38 -14.83 -26.27
CA ASP A 58 13.67 -13.58 -25.98
C ASP A 58 12.45 -13.45 -26.91
N ALA A 59 11.27 -13.65 -26.34
CA ALA A 59 10.07 -12.99 -26.80
C ALA A 59 9.84 -11.86 -25.80
N GLU A 60 10.54 -10.74 -25.99
CA GLU A 60 10.06 -9.46 -25.48
C GLU A 60 8.63 -9.32 -26.02
N GLU A 61 7.62 -9.56 -25.17
CA GLU A 61 6.26 -9.10 -25.46
C GLU A 61 6.34 -7.58 -25.54
N GLU A 62 6.39 -7.10 -26.78
CA GLU A 62 6.48 -5.70 -27.10
C GLU A 62 5.28 -5.00 -26.46
N LYS A 63 5.54 -4.09 -25.51
CA LYS A 63 4.53 -3.22 -24.91
C LYS A 63 3.81 -2.47 -26.03
N THR A 64 2.68 -2.99 -26.51
CA THR A 64 1.93 -2.34 -27.57
C THR A 64 1.20 -1.17 -26.95
N PRO A 65 1.44 0.07 -27.40
CA PRO A 65 0.55 1.18 -27.08
C PRO A 65 -0.86 0.76 -27.47
N ALA A 66 -1.86 1.09 -26.65
CA ALA A 66 -3.22 0.89 -27.08
C ALA A 66 -3.46 1.63 -28.41
N GLU A 67 -4.28 1.03 -29.28
CA GLU A 67 -4.39 1.43 -30.69
C GLU A 67 -4.90 2.87 -30.90
N ASP A 68 -5.46 3.51 -29.86
CA ASP A 68 -5.79 4.92 -29.81
C ASP A 68 -5.72 5.43 -28.34
N PRO A 69 -4.84 6.39 -27.99
CA PRO A 69 -4.67 6.86 -26.62
C PRO A 69 -5.90 7.59 -26.04
N ASP A 70 -6.86 8.00 -26.89
CA ASP A 70 -8.14 8.59 -26.47
C ASP A 70 -9.30 7.56 -26.44
N ASP A 71 -9.08 6.35 -26.96
CA ASP A 71 -10.07 5.24 -27.08
C ASP A 71 -9.70 4.04 -26.17
N ILE A 72 -8.73 4.25 -25.27
CA ILE A 72 -8.51 3.41 -24.08
C ILE A 72 -9.66 3.63 -23.10
N ASP A 73 -10.83 3.09 -23.43
CA ASP A 73 -11.77 2.60 -22.43
C ASP A 73 -11.26 1.24 -21.93
N VAL A 74 -10.00 1.21 -21.48
CA VAL A 74 -9.54 0.14 -20.60
C VAL A 74 -10.14 0.51 -19.26
N GLU A 75 -11.41 0.15 -19.09
CA GLU A 75 -11.91 -0.33 -17.81
C GLU A 75 -11.05 -1.55 -17.42
N SER A 76 -9.74 -1.36 -17.20
CA SER A 76 -9.08 -2.10 -16.15
C SER A 76 -9.87 -1.67 -14.93
N GLU A 77 -10.81 -2.51 -14.49
CA GLU A 77 -11.49 -2.33 -13.22
C GLU A 77 -10.39 -2.00 -12.23
N PHE A 78 -10.35 -0.74 -11.76
CA PHE A 78 -9.39 -0.33 -10.76
C PHE A 78 -9.56 -1.32 -9.62
N LEU A 79 -8.56 -2.18 -9.36
CA LEU A 79 -8.73 -3.26 -8.39
C LEU A 79 -9.00 -2.72 -6.98
N ASN A 80 -8.72 -1.42 -6.79
CA ASN A 80 -8.98 -0.65 -5.61
C ASN A 80 -10.20 0.28 -5.70
N ASP A 81 -11.13 0.12 -6.65
CA ASP A 81 -12.37 0.90 -6.67
C ASP A 81 -13.13 0.74 -5.36
N GLY A 82 -13.26 1.83 -4.62
CA GLY A 82 -13.94 1.89 -3.33
C GLY A 82 -15.46 2.06 -3.45
N THR A 83 -16.04 2.04 -4.64
CA THR A 83 -17.48 2.23 -4.84
C THR A 83 -18.30 1.18 -4.08
N GLY A 84 -19.21 1.65 -3.23
CA GLY A 84 -20.03 0.79 -2.35
C GLY A 84 -19.32 0.33 -1.07
N ILE A 85 -18.05 0.70 -0.87
CA ILE A 85 -17.26 0.43 0.35
C ILE A 85 -16.95 1.75 1.06
N ALA A 86 -16.27 2.68 0.37
CA ALA A 86 -15.95 4.00 0.88
C ALA A 86 -17.20 4.88 1.03
N PRO A 87 -17.23 5.81 2.00
CA PRO A 87 -18.45 6.50 2.39
C PRO A 87 -18.90 7.54 1.36
N ASP A 88 -20.20 7.60 1.08
CA ASP A 88 -20.82 8.72 0.37
C ASP A 88 -20.96 9.95 1.28
N ILE A 89 -20.33 11.07 0.92
CA ILE A 89 -20.42 12.31 1.70
C ILE A 89 -21.15 13.39 0.89
N ASP A 90 -22.32 13.82 1.36
CA ASP A 90 -22.99 15.00 0.80
C ASP A 90 -22.26 16.29 1.21
N ILE A 91 -21.37 16.76 0.35
CA ILE A 91 -20.59 17.99 0.58
C ILE A 91 -21.40 19.28 0.33
N SER A 92 -22.69 19.19 -0.01
CA SER A 92 -23.52 20.38 -0.27
C SER A 92 -23.47 21.39 0.90
N GLY A 93 -23.18 22.64 0.58
CA GLY A 93 -23.04 23.72 1.56
C GLY A 93 -21.71 23.75 2.33
N CYS A 94 -20.69 23.01 1.84
CA CYS A 94 -19.32 23.09 2.31
C CYS A 94 -18.45 23.79 1.27
N ASP A 95 -17.72 24.81 1.70
CA ASP A 95 -16.72 25.53 0.89
C ASP A 95 -15.29 25.16 1.29
N THR A 96 -15.12 24.42 2.39
CA THR A 96 -13.81 23.99 2.89
C THR A 96 -13.84 22.56 3.44
N PHE A 97 -12.72 21.87 3.41
CA PHE A 97 -12.54 20.56 4.05
C PHE A 97 -12.91 20.57 5.53
N THR A 98 -12.57 21.64 6.26
CA THR A 98 -12.97 21.79 7.67
C THR A 98 -14.48 21.76 7.82
N GLN A 99 -15.24 22.35 6.90
CA GLN A 99 -16.71 22.29 6.96
C GLN A 99 -17.25 20.89 6.64
N ILE A 100 -16.56 20.10 5.82
CA ILE A 100 -16.91 18.68 5.65
C ILE A 100 -16.72 17.96 6.98
N VAL A 101 -15.53 18.08 7.58
CA VAL A 101 -15.20 17.44 8.86
C VAL A 101 -16.19 17.83 9.96
N ASP A 102 -16.45 19.13 10.13
CA ASP A 102 -17.26 19.65 11.23
C ASP A 102 -18.77 19.42 11.08
N ARG A 103 -19.27 19.29 9.84
CA ARG A 103 -20.72 19.32 9.56
C ARG A 103 -21.26 18.04 8.94
N LYS A 104 -20.40 17.23 8.33
CA LYS A 104 -20.83 16.10 7.48
C LYS A 104 -20.36 14.75 8.01
N LEU A 105 -19.27 14.70 8.78
CA LEU A 105 -18.76 13.44 9.30
C LEU A 105 -19.46 13.03 10.58
N GLU A 106 -19.70 11.73 10.71
CA GLU A 106 -20.33 11.11 11.88
C GLU A 106 -19.26 10.55 12.84
N PRO A 107 -19.57 10.40 14.14
CA PRO A 107 -18.67 9.74 15.08
C PRO A 107 -18.22 8.36 14.58
N GLY A 108 -16.92 8.08 14.71
CA GLY A 108 -16.28 6.85 14.23
C GLY A 108 -15.69 6.94 12.82
N MET A 109 -16.10 7.92 12.01
CA MET A 109 -15.47 8.16 10.70
C MET A 109 -14.05 8.73 10.86
N GLY A 110 -13.21 8.45 9.86
CA GLY A 110 -11.84 8.96 9.79
C GLY A 110 -11.70 10.10 8.80
N TYR A 111 -10.77 11.03 9.07
CA TYR A 111 -10.32 11.98 8.06
C TYR A 111 -8.80 12.20 8.12
N ALA A 112 -8.19 12.42 6.96
CA ALA A 112 -6.77 12.74 6.83
C ALA A 112 -6.56 13.77 5.72
N ASN A 113 -5.59 14.66 5.90
CA ASN A 113 -5.07 15.49 4.81
C ASN A 113 -3.77 14.88 4.29
N ALA A 114 -3.66 14.81 2.97
CA ALA A 114 -2.47 14.29 2.33
C ALA A 114 -2.22 14.99 1.00
N LYS A 115 -1.11 14.64 0.36
CA LYS A 115 -0.81 15.00 -1.02
C LYS A 115 -0.80 13.72 -1.87
N ILE A 116 -1.51 13.76 -2.99
CA ILE A 116 -1.50 12.70 -4.01
C ILE A 116 -1.22 13.37 -5.36
N GLY A 117 -0.12 12.98 -6.00
CA GLY A 117 0.46 13.75 -7.10
C GLY A 117 0.76 15.19 -6.66
N ASP A 118 0.33 16.16 -7.45
CA ASP A 118 0.50 17.58 -7.11
C ASP A 118 -0.66 18.13 -6.25
N GLU A 119 -1.70 17.33 -5.99
CA GLU A 119 -2.95 17.79 -5.37
C GLU A 119 -2.95 17.62 -3.85
N ASP A 120 -3.39 18.65 -3.13
CA ASP A 120 -3.71 18.54 -1.71
C ASP A 120 -5.14 18.03 -1.54
N VAL A 121 -5.31 16.94 -0.79
CA VAL A 121 -6.58 16.23 -0.67
C VAL A 121 -7.06 16.10 0.77
N LEU A 122 -8.36 15.85 0.91
CA LEU A 122 -8.98 15.30 2.10
C LEU A 122 -9.41 13.86 1.79
N LEU A 123 -8.91 12.90 2.56
CA LEU A 123 -9.40 11.54 2.58
C LEU A 123 -10.42 11.42 3.71
N VAL A 124 -11.58 10.85 3.42
CA VAL A 124 -12.63 10.54 4.40
C VAL A 124 -12.88 9.04 4.40
N ALA A 125 -12.59 8.38 5.51
CA ALA A 125 -12.74 6.94 5.69
C ALA A 125 -14.07 6.60 6.39
N SER A 126 -14.65 5.45 6.02
CA SER A 126 -15.86 4.91 6.67
C SER A 126 -15.65 4.64 8.16
N GLY A 127 -14.42 4.26 8.54
CA GLY A 127 -13.96 4.08 9.90
C GLY A 127 -12.46 3.82 9.99
N CYS A 128 -11.94 3.74 11.21
CA CYS A 128 -10.51 3.51 11.46
C CYS A 128 -10.26 2.39 12.46
N TYR A 129 -9.05 1.84 12.43
CA TYR A 129 -8.56 0.85 13.39
C TYR A 129 -7.14 1.23 13.86
N ASP A 130 -6.78 0.78 15.06
CA ASP A 130 -5.44 1.00 15.63
C ASP A 130 -4.43 0.04 14.97
N TRP A 131 -3.48 0.60 14.22
CA TRP A 131 -2.37 -0.12 13.60
C TRP A 131 -1.26 -0.49 14.59
N GLY A 132 -1.37 0.01 15.81
CA GLY A 132 -0.40 -0.16 16.88
C GLY A 132 -0.01 1.19 17.46
N GLY A 133 0.05 1.26 18.80
CA GLY A 133 0.50 2.47 19.49
C GLY A 133 -0.46 3.65 19.40
N GLY A 134 -1.73 3.42 19.03
CA GLY A 134 -2.74 4.47 18.88
C GLY A 134 -2.73 5.13 17.50
N GLN A 135 -1.97 4.61 16.55
CA GLN A 135 -1.96 5.09 15.17
C GLN A 135 -3.22 4.60 14.46
N MET A 136 -4.18 5.50 14.24
CA MET A 136 -5.44 5.15 13.59
C MET A 136 -5.28 5.19 12.07
N VAL A 137 -5.63 4.09 11.39
CA VAL A 137 -5.52 3.95 9.93
C VAL A 137 -6.84 3.44 9.35
N ALA A 138 -7.00 3.49 8.03
CA ALA A 138 -8.18 3.02 7.32
C ALA A 138 -7.81 2.15 6.11
N ILE A 139 -8.77 1.36 5.63
CA ILE A 139 -8.65 0.58 4.40
C ILE A 139 -9.39 1.22 3.22
N ASP A 140 -10.27 2.17 3.47
CA ASP A 140 -11.10 2.83 2.46
C ASP A 140 -11.06 4.34 2.65
N ALA A 141 -11.28 5.07 1.55
CA ALA A 141 -11.48 6.50 1.60
C ALA A 141 -12.23 7.04 0.38
N THR A 142 -13.05 8.06 0.62
CA THR A 142 -13.51 8.98 -0.41
C THR A 142 -12.55 10.17 -0.43
N ILE A 143 -12.05 10.51 -1.62
CA ILE A 143 -11.00 11.51 -1.81
C ILE A 143 -11.64 12.79 -2.36
N PHE A 144 -11.41 13.91 -1.68
CA PHE A 144 -11.85 15.23 -2.11
C PHE A 144 -10.65 16.13 -2.40
N ARG A 145 -10.80 17.03 -3.37
CA ARG A 145 -9.83 18.08 -3.68
C ARG A 145 -10.53 19.42 -3.88
N TYR A 146 -9.74 20.50 -3.97
CA TYR A 146 -10.23 21.76 -4.51
C TYR A 146 -9.95 21.81 -6.01
N ASP A 147 -10.93 22.21 -6.80
CA ASP A 147 -10.74 22.50 -8.21
C ASP A 147 -9.99 23.83 -8.41
N LYS A 148 -9.70 24.17 -9.67
CA LYS A 148 -9.00 25.41 -10.04
C LYS A 148 -9.72 26.70 -9.63
N ASP A 149 -11.03 26.63 -9.39
CA ASP A 149 -11.87 27.75 -8.98
C ASP A 149 -12.07 27.80 -7.45
N GLY A 150 -11.48 26.84 -6.72
CA GLY A 150 -11.52 26.70 -5.27
C GLY A 150 -12.79 26.01 -4.75
N ALA A 151 -13.59 25.39 -5.62
CA ALA A 151 -14.73 24.57 -5.21
C ALA A 151 -14.27 23.16 -4.84
N ILE A 152 -14.96 22.51 -3.91
CA ILE A 152 -14.64 21.13 -3.53
C ILE A 152 -15.29 20.17 -4.53
N GLU A 153 -14.53 19.17 -4.96
CA GLU A 153 -15.05 18.04 -5.75
C GLU A 153 -14.57 16.69 -5.19
N GLU A 154 -15.40 15.66 -5.38
CA GLU A 154 -15.02 14.26 -5.15
C GLU A 154 -14.18 13.80 -6.35
N VAL A 155 -13.02 13.19 -6.06
CA VAL A 155 -12.06 12.72 -7.06
C VAL A 155 -12.32 11.25 -7.39
N ALA A 156 -12.40 10.43 -6.35
CA ALA A 156 -12.54 8.98 -6.43
C ALA A 156 -12.86 8.39 -5.06
N LYS A 157 -13.22 7.11 -5.10
CA LYS A 157 -13.31 6.24 -3.93
C LYS A 157 -12.31 5.12 -4.07
N VAL A 158 -11.58 4.84 -3.00
CA VAL A 158 -10.56 3.79 -2.98
C VAL A 158 -10.79 2.82 -1.83
N THR A 159 -10.36 1.58 -2.02
CA THR A 159 -10.34 0.55 -0.97
C THR A 159 -9.12 -0.35 -1.09
N CYS A 160 -8.65 -0.87 0.04
CA CYS A 160 -7.67 -1.94 0.14
C CYS A 160 -8.36 -3.27 0.50
N GLY A 161 -7.67 -4.39 0.28
CA GLY A 161 -8.22 -5.73 0.47
C GLY A 161 -8.37 -6.20 1.92
N GLY A 162 -7.94 -5.41 2.91
CA GLY A 162 -8.15 -5.73 4.32
C GLY A 162 -7.17 -5.03 5.26
N THR A 163 -7.33 -5.28 6.56
CA THR A 163 -6.59 -4.54 7.61
C THR A 163 -5.08 -4.81 7.64
N ALA A 164 -4.58 -5.78 6.88
CA ALA A 164 -3.14 -5.98 6.68
C ALA A 164 -2.54 -4.97 5.68
N TYR A 165 -3.39 -4.26 4.95
CA TYR A 165 -3.03 -3.35 3.86
C TYR A 165 -3.78 -2.02 4.10
N PRO A 166 -3.38 -1.20 5.09
CA PRO A 166 -3.94 0.14 5.22
C PRO A 166 -3.61 0.99 3.98
N LEU A 167 -4.38 2.06 3.77
CA LEU A 167 -4.01 3.09 2.79
C LEU A 167 -2.64 3.67 3.15
N THR A 168 -1.72 3.69 2.19
CA THR A 168 -0.35 4.18 2.38
C THR A 168 0.04 5.17 1.28
N LEU A 169 1.04 5.99 1.58
CA LEU A 169 1.64 6.96 0.67
C LEU A 169 3.14 6.78 0.61
N ASN A 170 3.69 6.92 -0.60
CA ASN A 170 5.12 7.07 -0.79
C ASN A 170 5.38 8.03 -1.95
N ASN A 171 6.15 9.09 -1.71
CA ASN A 171 6.44 10.14 -2.71
C ASN A 171 5.18 10.67 -3.42
N ASP A 172 4.14 10.98 -2.64
CA ASP A 172 2.85 11.48 -3.13
C ASP A 172 2.10 10.50 -4.08
N ILE A 173 2.49 9.22 -4.12
CA ILE A 173 1.75 8.14 -4.78
C ILE A 173 0.94 7.39 -3.73
N LEU A 174 -0.35 7.22 -4.00
CA LEU A 174 -1.26 6.42 -3.18
C LEU A 174 -1.07 4.95 -3.52
N TYR A 175 -0.98 4.11 -2.50
CA TYR A 175 -0.93 2.67 -2.66
C TYR A 175 -2.16 2.06 -2.03
N CYS A 176 -2.81 1.18 -2.79
CA CYS A 176 -3.84 0.27 -2.30
C CYS A 176 -3.36 -1.16 -2.51
N GLY A 177 -3.47 -2.00 -1.48
CA GLY A 177 -2.99 -3.37 -1.53
C GLY A 177 -4.02 -4.38 -1.08
N ALA A 178 -3.85 -5.61 -1.53
CA ALA A 178 -4.51 -6.81 -1.06
C ALA A 178 -3.55 -7.99 -1.11
N ASN A 179 -4.03 -9.17 -0.73
CA ASN A 179 -3.20 -10.37 -0.81
C ASN A 179 -2.84 -10.77 -2.26
N HIS A 180 -3.64 -10.36 -3.24
CA HIS A 180 -3.51 -10.81 -4.63
C HIS A 180 -3.40 -9.68 -5.64
N TRP A 181 -3.29 -8.44 -5.18
CA TRP A 181 -3.12 -7.29 -6.05
C TRP A 181 -2.56 -6.09 -5.30
N MET A 182 -1.89 -5.21 -6.02
CA MET A 182 -1.47 -3.88 -5.56
C MET A 182 -1.70 -2.88 -6.68
N VAL A 183 -2.17 -1.69 -6.32
CA VAL A 183 -2.42 -0.57 -7.23
C VAL A 183 -1.68 0.66 -6.71
N LYS A 184 -0.98 1.34 -7.62
CA LYS A 184 -0.39 2.66 -7.39
C LYS A 184 -1.20 3.69 -8.14
N ASP A 185 -1.65 4.74 -7.44
CA ASP A 185 -2.43 5.81 -8.03
C ASP A 185 -1.81 7.19 -7.80
N THR A 186 -2.09 8.07 -8.73
CA THR A 186 -1.84 9.51 -8.62
C THR A 186 -3.11 10.27 -8.98
N ILE A 187 -3.12 11.59 -8.76
CA ILE A 187 -4.18 12.46 -9.29
C ILE A 187 -3.62 13.25 -10.47
N LYS A 188 -4.30 13.12 -11.62
CA LYS A 188 -3.96 13.81 -12.85
C LYS A 188 -5.23 14.39 -13.49
N ASP A 189 -5.15 15.64 -13.94
CA ASP A 189 -6.21 16.31 -14.71
C ASP A 189 -7.63 16.28 -14.10
N GLY A 190 -7.79 16.21 -12.78
CA GLY A 190 -9.14 15.99 -12.22
C GLY A 190 -9.29 14.78 -11.35
N LYS A 191 -8.58 13.73 -11.72
CA LYS A 191 -9.07 12.37 -11.54
C LYS A 191 -7.99 11.51 -10.95
N LEU A 192 -8.41 10.49 -10.20
CA LEU A 192 -7.52 9.40 -9.85
C LEU A 192 -7.08 8.70 -11.14
N SER A 193 -5.80 8.36 -11.23
CA SER A 193 -5.20 7.71 -12.38
C SER A 193 -4.22 6.66 -11.89
N MET A 194 -4.40 5.42 -12.33
CA MET A 194 -3.47 4.33 -12.07
C MET A 194 -2.12 4.68 -12.70
N VAL A 195 -1.05 4.47 -11.94
CA VAL A 195 0.34 4.52 -12.40
C VAL A 195 0.76 3.14 -12.87
N GLU A 196 0.56 2.14 -12.01
CA GLU A 196 0.82 0.73 -12.29
C GLU A 196 0.03 -0.15 -11.32
N GLN A 197 -0.22 -1.39 -11.74
CA GLN A 197 -0.91 -2.40 -10.98
C GLN A 197 -0.26 -3.76 -11.21
N VAL A 198 -0.28 -4.59 -10.18
CA VAL A 198 0.03 -6.02 -10.28
C VAL A 198 -1.11 -6.82 -9.70
N ASN A 199 -1.35 -8.01 -10.24
CA ASN A 199 -2.25 -8.99 -9.64
C ASN A 199 -1.79 -10.42 -9.93
N VAL A 200 -2.29 -11.35 -9.11
CA VAL A 200 -2.06 -12.78 -9.28
C VAL A 200 -3.39 -13.52 -9.33
N GLU A 201 -3.52 -14.43 -10.30
CA GLU A 201 -4.64 -15.34 -10.42
C GLU A 201 -4.20 -16.77 -10.15
N TYR A 202 -5.01 -17.53 -9.41
CA TYR A 202 -4.75 -18.94 -9.12
C TYR A 202 -5.69 -19.82 -9.95
N GLY A 203 -5.11 -20.52 -10.93
CA GLY A 203 -5.80 -21.46 -11.81
C GLY A 203 -5.82 -22.89 -11.26
N GLU A 204 -5.69 -23.88 -12.14
CA GLU A 204 -5.64 -25.32 -11.81
C GLU A 204 -4.35 -25.75 -11.06
N GLY A 205 -3.89 -24.95 -10.09
CA GLY A 205 -2.71 -25.21 -9.27
C GLY A 205 -1.48 -24.40 -9.64
N GLU A 206 -1.56 -23.53 -10.64
CA GLU A 206 -0.50 -22.61 -11.04
C GLU A 206 -0.94 -21.15 -10.82
N ALA A 207 0.00 -20.30 -10.43
CA ALA A 207 -0.20 -18.86 -10.27
C ALA A 207 0.21 -18.15 -11.56
N THR A 208 -0.66 -17.27 -12.05
CA THR A 208 -0.36 -16.39 -13.20
C THR A 208 -0.26 -14.97 -12.68
N TYR A 209 0.88 -14.32 -12.94
CA TYR A 209 1.15 -12.95 -12.52
C TYR A 209 0.92 -12.00 -13.69
N TYR A 210 0.34 -10.85 -13.36
CA TYR A 210 0.03 -9.80 -14.32
C TYR A 210 0.62 -8.49 -13.84
N TYR A 211 1.11 -7.70 -14.79
CA TYR A 211 1.55 -6.33 -14.60
C TYR A 211 0.83 -5.43 -15.61
N THR A 212 0.33 -4.31 -15.13
CA THR A 212 -0.33 -3.30 -15.95
C THR A 212 0.31 -1.95 -15.65
N GLU A 213 0.76 -1.26 -16.69
CA GLU A 213 1.22 0.13 -16.61
C GLU A 213 0.12 1.07 -17.13
N ALA A 214 0.09 2.30 -16.65
CA ALA A 214 -0.89 3.31 -17.06
C ALA A 214 -1.05 3.40 -18.60
N GLY A 215 -2.28 3.20 -19.07
CA GLY A 215 -2.62 3.31 -20.49
C GLY A 215 -2.11 2.17 -21.38
N LEU A 216 -1.68 1.05 -20.80
CA LEU A 216 -1.31 -0.17 -21.51
C LEU A 216 -2.21 -1.33 -21.08
N GLU A 217 -2.34 -2.33 -21.94
CA GLU A 217 -2.98 -3.61 -21.60
C GLU A 217 -2.14 -4.39 -20.59
N PRO A 218 -2.77 -5.21 -19.72
CA PRO A 218 -2.05 -6.10 -18.82
C PRO A 218 -1.18 -7.10 -19.60
N ILE A 219 0.06 -7.30 -19.12
CA ILE A 219 0.97 -8.34 -19.64
C ILE A 219 1.08 -9.49 -18.64
N VAL A 220 1.34 -10.70 -19.15
CA VAL A 220 1.63 -11.86 -18.31
C VAL A 220 3.13 -11.86 -17.96
N CYS A 221 3.45 -11.88 -16.67
CA CYS A 221 4.83 -11.91 -16.21
C CYS A 221 5.41 -13.33 -16.26
N GLU A 222 6.71 -13.45 -16.52
CA GLU A 222 7.42 -14.74 -16.48
C GLU A 222 7.47 -15.35 -15.07
N ASP A 223 7.52 -14.49 -14.05
CA ASP A 223 7.56 -14.84 -12.64
C ASP A 223 6.90 -13.76 -11.76
N ASP A 224 7.09 -13.84 -10.45
CA ASP A 224 6.48 -12.95 -9.45
C ASP A 224 7.31 -11.69 -9.14
N SER A 225 8.33 -11.36 -9.95
CA SER A 225 9.26 -10.26 -9.67
C SER A 225 8.56 -8.89 -9.57
N GLU A 226 7.69 -8.55 -10.53
CA GLU A 226 6.95 -7.28 -10.52
C GLU A 226 6.00 -7.21 -9.32
N PHE A 227 5.34 -8.32 -9.00
CA PHE A 227 4.45 -8.43 -7.84
C PHE A 227 5.21 -8.18 -6.53
N ASN A 228 6.35 -8.86 -6.36
CA ASN A 228 7.20 -8.73 -5.18
C ASN A 228 7.85 -7.35 -5.07
N GLN A 229 8.16 -6.70 -6.20
CA GLN A 229 8.65 -5.32 -6.21
C GLN A 229 7.60 -4.37 -5.64
N LEU A 230 6.37 -4.37 -6.17
CA LEU A 230 5.32 -3.48 -5.66
C LEU A 230 4.93 -3.81 -4.21
N TYR A 231 5.00 -5.09 -3.82
CA TYR A 231 4.82 -5.47 -2.43
C TYR A 231 5.89 -4.84 -1.52
N THR A 232 7.16 -4.88 -1.93
CA THR A 232 8.26 -4.25 -1.20
C THR A 232 8.08 -2.74 -1.11
N GLU A 233 7.66 -2.09 -2.20
CA GLU A 233 7.36 -0.65 -2.20
C GLU A 233 6.21 -0.28 -1.25
N LEU A 234 5.18 -1.13 -1.17
CA LEU A 234 4.07 -0.98 -0.23
C LEU A 234 4.52 -1.12 1.23
N GLU A 235 5.39 -2.09 1.53
CA GLU A 235 5.96 -2.27 2.88
C GLU A 235 6.81 -1.07 3.33
N ASP A 236 7.53 -0.45 2.40
CA ASP A 236 8.33 0.76 2.64
C ASP A 236 7.49 2.05 2.65
N ALA A 237 6.23 1.99 2.23
CA ALA A 237 5.33 3.15 2.19
C ALA A 237 4.88 3.56 3.61
N THR A 238 4.54 4.84 3.76
CA THR A 238 4.06 5.38 5.02
C THR A 238 2.55 5.20 5.12
N VAL A 239 2.06 4.52 6.17
CA VAL A 239 0.62 4.42 6.44
C VAL A 239 0.00 5.81 6.64
N ILE A 240 -1.16 6.04 6.03
CA ILE A 240 -1.91 7.28 6.23
C ILE A 240 -2.57 7.22 7.61
N GLU A 241 -2.18 8.14 8.49
CA GLU A 241 -2.80 8.28 9.80
C GLU A 241 -4.04 9.18 9.71
N PHE A 242 -5.15 8.68 10.25
CA PHE A 242 -6.44 9.36 10.25
C PHE A 242 -6.75 9.91 11.64
N SER A 243 -7.31 11.11 11.66
CA SER A 243 -8.03 11.61 12.83
C SER A 243 -9.42 10.99 12.85
N VAL A 244 -9.87 10.54 14.03
CA VAL A 244 -11.20 9.94 14.20
C VAL A 244 -12.15 10.96 14.79
N VAL A 245 -13.34 11.09 14.19
CA VAL A 245 -14.42 11.93 14.71
C VAL A 245 -14.95 11.28 16.00
N GLY A 246 -14.89 12.02 17.10
CA GLY A 246 -15.38 11.55 18.40
C GLY A 246 -16.87 11.75 18.61
N ASP A 247 -17.42 11.12 19.65
CA ASP A 247 -18.75 11.44 20.16
C ASP A 247 -18.76 12.86 20.75
N VAL A 248 -19.80 13.65 20.43
CA VAL A 248 -20.02 15.02 20.94
C VAL A 248 -20.80 15.01 22.26
#